data_AF-K2GKP5-F1
#
_entry.id   AF-K2GKP5-F1
#
_cell.length_a   1.000
_cell.length_b   1.000
_cell.length_c   1.000
_cell.angle_alpha   90.00
_cell.angle_beta   90.00
_cell.angle_gamma   90.00
#
_symmetry.space_group_name_H-M   'P 1'
#
loop_
_entity.id
_entity.type
_entity.pdbx_description
1 polymer ?
#
loop_
_entity_poly.entity_id
_entity_poly.type
_entity_poly.pdbx_seq_one_letter_code
_entity_poly.pdbx_strand_id
1 'polypeptide(L)'
;MTVLPGGKDAVTHYNVKERFQHFTRVQARLETGRTHQIRVHFSYIGFGLVGDQVYMPRVRMPAGASQLLDDTLRGFKRQALHAVQLGLTHPRTKEEMTFEAPWPEDFANLVEVLRTENKAY
;
A
#
# COMPACT_ATOMS: atom_id res chain seq x y z
N MET A 1 16.40 1.97 -4.80
CA MET A 1 16.63 2.54 -3.45
C MET A 1 16.69 1.39 -2.47
N THR A 2 17.55 1.44 -1.46
CA THR A 2 17.65 0.39 -0.44
C THR A 2 17.89 1.02 0.93
N VAL A 3 17.57 0.30 2.02
CA VAL A 3 17.84 0.76 3.39
C VAL A 3 19.32 0.54 3.68
N LEU A 4 20.06 1.62 4.01
CA LEU A 4 21.51 1.58 4.25
C LEU A 4 21.87 2.36 5.53
N PRO A 5 22.83 1.86 6.32
CA PRO A 5 23.49 2.67 7.34
C PRO A 5 24.09 3.94 6.72
N GLY A 6 23.80 5.11 7.29
CA GLY A 6 24.25 6.42 6.77
C GLY A 6 23.41 7.00 5.63
N GLY A 7 22.26 6.39 5.30
CA GLY A 7 21.28 6.97 4.37
C GLY A 7 20.58 8.22 4.94
N LYS A 8 19.77 8.88 4.10
CA LYS A 8 18.92 9.99 4.55
C LYS A 8 17.83 9.48 5.49
N ASP A 9 17.55 10.22 6.55
CA ASP A 9 16.45 9.91 7.47
C ASP A 9 15.12 9.78 6.74
N ALA A 10 14.43 8.68 7.04
CA ALA A 10 13.16 8.28 6.45
C ALA A 10 12.29 7.59 7.53
N VAL A 11 11.15 8.20 7.82
CA VAL A 11 10.20 7.79 8.85
C VAL A 11 8.80 7.64 8.24
N THR A 12 8.23 6.44 8.39
CA THR A 12 6.87 6.09 7.96
C THR A 12 6.15 5.44 9.12
N HIS A 13 5.04 6.06 9.55
CA HIS A 13 4.14 5.50 10.54
C HIS A 13 3.08 4.66 9.83
N TYR A 14 2.67 3.53 10.38
CA TYR A 14 1.60 2.73 9.79
C TYR A 14 0.67 2.13 10.84
N ASN A 15 -0.61 1.99 10.46
CA ASN A 15 -1.64 1.34 11.26
C ASN A 15 -2.35 0.29 10.42
N VAL A 16 -2.55 -0.90 10.99
CA VAL A 16 -3.36 -1.95 10.34
C VAL A 16 -4.82 -1.52 10.34
N LYS A 17 -5.44 -1.50 9.15
CA LYS A 17 -6.87 -1.18 8.98
C LYS A 17 -7.71 -2.42 8.77
N GLU A 18 -7.13 -3.45 8.16
CA GLU A 18 -7.85 -4.67 7.82
C GLU A 18 -6.86 -5.81 7.63
N ARG A 19 -7.17 -6.99 8.18
CA ARG A 19 -6.39 -8.21 7.98
C ARG A 19 -7.18 -9.15 7.07
N PHE A 20 -6.49 -9.71 6.10
CA PHE A 20 -6.95 -10.81 5.26
C PHE A 20 -6.08 -12.04 5.54
N GLN A 21 -6.52 -13.21 5.09
CA GLN A 21 -5.80 -14.47 5.30
C GLN A 21 -4.31 -14.39 4.93
N HIS A 22 -3.97 -13.74 3.82
CA HIS A 22 -2.59 -13.64 3.31
C HIS A 22 -2.10 -12.21 3.06
N PHE A 23 -2.94 -11.22 3.31
CA PHE A 23 -2.66 -9.81 3.01
C PHE A 23 -3.11 -8.91 4.15
N THR A 24 -2.62 -7.67 4.18
CA THR A 24 -3.04 -6.70 5.19
C THR A 24 -3.19 -5.34 4.54
N ARG A 25 -4.34 -4.69 4.75
CA ARG A 25 -4.53 -3.29 4.39
C ARG A 25 -4.05 -2.42 5.53
N VAL A 26 -3.12 -1.52 5.22
CA VAL A 26 -2.53 -0.58 6.17
C VAL A 26 -2.81 0.85 5.74
N GLN A 27 -2.92 1.75 6.70
CA GLN A 27 -2.83 3.18 6.48
C GLN A 27 -1.40 3.61 6.83
N ALA A 28 -0.69 4.19 5.87
CA ALA A 28 0.62 4.77 6.10
C ALA A 28 0.50 6.29 6.22
N ARG A 29 1.23 6.89 7.18
CA ARG A 29 1.41 8.33 7.34
C ARG A 29 2.88 8.65 7.19
N LEU A 30 3.19 9.60 6.30
CA LEU A 30 4.54 10.06 6.04
C LEU A 30 4.90 11.20 6.98
N GLU A 31 6.00 11.04 7.70
CA GLU A 31 6.69 12.15 8.37
C GLU A 31 7.77 12.75 7.45
N THR A 32 8.32 11.93 6.57
CA THR A 32 9.29 12.30 5.54
C THR A 32 8.84 11.76 4.18
N GLY A 33 9.30 12.39 3.09
CA GLY A 33 8.87 12.08 1.72
C GLY A 33 10.01 11.67 0.79
N ARG A 34 10.80 10.65 1.16
CA ARG A 34 11.91 10.15 0.32
C ARG A 34 11.38 9.33 -0.87
N THR A 35 12.19 9.26 -1.94
CA THR A 35 11.85 8.49 -3.14
C THR A 35 11.60 7.02 -2.80
N HIS A 36 10.42 6.52 -3.20
CA HIS A 36 9.96 5.15 -2.95
C HIS A 36 9.89 4.75 -1.46
N GLN A 37 9.87 5.69 -0.53
CA GLN A 37 10.01 5.42 0.91
C GLN A 37 9.08 4.32 1.43
N ILE A 38 7.77 4.44 1.21
CA ILE A 38 6.78 3.44 1.64
C ILE A 38 7.12 2.06 1.06
N ARG A 39 7.36 2.00 -0.25
CA ARG A 39 7.64 0.76 -0.98
C ARG A 39 8.88 0.05 -0.43
N VAL A 40 9.96 0.80 -0.20
CA VAL A 40 11.23 0.29 0.35
C VAL A 40 11.05 -0.17 1.80
N HIS A 41 10.40 0.63 2.65
CA HIS A 41 10.20 0.29 4.06
C HIS A 41 9.40 -1.00 4.22
N PHE A 42 8.29 -1.13 3.49
CA PHE A 42 7.46 -2.33 3.53
C PHE A 42 8.17 -3.57 2.98
N SER A 43 8.93 -3.44 1.89
CA SER A 43 9.79 -4.52 1.39
C SER A 43 10.87 -4.92 2.41
N TYR A 44 11.51 -3.94 3.06
CA TYR A 44 12.56 -4.17 4.06
C TYR A 44 12.07 -4.96 5.28
N ILE A 45 10.85 -4.69 5.77
CA ILE A 45 10.25 -5.46 6.87
C ILE A 45 9.60 -6.79 6.42
N GLY A 46 9.72 -7.16 5.14
CA GLY A 46 9.21 -8.42 4.59
C GLY A 46 7.75 -8.41 4.14
N PHE A 47 7.08 -7.25 4.19
CA PHE A 47 5.67 -7.05 3.84
C PHE A 47 5.53 -6.15 2.60
N GLY A 48 6.19 -6.51 1.50
CA GLY A 48 6.17 -5.75 0.25
C GLY A 48 4.75 -5.53 -0.31
N LEU A 49 4.58 -4.45 -1.09
CA LEU A 49 3.28 -4.09 -1.63
C LEU A 49 2.88 -4.99 -2.80
N VAL A 50 1.59 -5.33 -2.89
CA VAL A 50 1.02 -6.06 -4.03
C VAL A 50 1.24 -5.25 -5.31
N GLY A 51 1.63 -5.93 -6.39
CA GLY A 51 1.87 -5.35 -7.72
C GLY A 51 3.11 -4.45 -7.83
N ASP A 52 3.96 -4.38 -6.80
CA ASP A 52 5.21 -3.63 -6.86
C ASP A 52 6.28 -4.35 -7.69
N GLN A 53 6.41 -3.97 -8.96
CA GLN A 53 7.33 -4.62 -9.91
C GLN A 53 8.83 -4.44 -9.57
N VAL A 54 9.19 -3.48 -8.72
CA VAL A 54 10.61 -3.17 -8.40
C VAL A 54 11.04 -3.89 -7.13
N TYR A 55 10.26 -3.77 -6.06
CA TYR A 55 10.63 -4.31 -4.74
C TYR A 55 9.95 -5.64 -4.41
N MET A 56 8.95 -6.04 -5.20
CA MET A 56 8.23 -7.31 -5.05
C MET A 56 7.89 -7.92 -6.43
N PRO A 57 8.89 -8.24 -7.27
CA PRO A 57 8.67 -8.60 -8.68
C PRO A 57 7.90 -9.90 -8.89
N ARG A 58 7.85 -10.78 -7.89
CA ARG A 58 7.07 -12.01 -7.94
C ARG A 58 5.84 -11.86 -7.05
N VAL A 59 4.66 -11.99 -7.66
CA VAL A 59 3.41 -12.08 -6.92
C VAL A 59 3.44 -13.36 -6.08
N ARG A 60 3.34 -13.22 -4.75
CA ARG A 60 3.20 -14.37 -3.86
C ARG A 60 1.75 -14.84 -3.92
N MET A 61 1.51 -15.91 -4.67
CA MET A 61 0.18 -16.52 -4.74
C MET A 61 -0.05 -17.34 -3.47
N PRO A 62 -1.14 -17.11 -2.74
CA PRO A 62 -1.47 -17.93 -1.59
C PRO A 62 -1.85 -19.35 -2.01
N ALA A 63 -1.48 -20.33 -1.20
CA ALA A 63 -1.87 -21.72 -1.42
C ALA A 63 -3.39 -21.85 -1.21
N GLY A 64 -4.09 -22.42 -2.19
CA GLY A 64 -5.55 -22.54 -2.15
C GLY A 64 -6.32 -21.28 -2.57
N ALA A 65 -5.64 -20.29 -3.16
CA ALA A 65 -6.30 -19.10 -3.71
C ALA A 65 -7.37 -19.50 -4.74
N SER A 66 -8.54 -18.86 -4.68
CA SER A 66 -9.55 -18.96 -5.72
C SER A 66 -9.02 -18.43 -7.06
N GLN A 67 -9.61 -18.91 -8.17
CA GLN A 67 -9.25 -18.42 -9.51
C GLN A 67 -9.45 -16.90 -9.63
N LEU A 68 -10.49 -16.36 -8.99
CA LEU A 68 -10.77 -14.92 -8.95
C LEU A 68 -9.64 -14.15 -8.27
N LEU A 69 -9.13 -14.63 -7.13
CA LEU A 69 -8.00 -14.01 -6.44
C LEU A 69 -6.71 -14.13 -7.28
N ASP A 70 -6.47 -15.28 -7.92
CA ASP A 70 -5.31 -15.49 -8.79
C ASP A 70 -5.29 -14.49 -9.96
N ASP A 71 -6.41 -14.36 -10.67
CA ASP A 71 -6.56 -13.43 -11.79
C ASP A 71 -6.43 -11.97 -11.34
N THR A 72 -7.04 -11.62 -10.19
CA THR A 72 -6.98 -10.26 -9.64
C THR A 72 -5.55 -9.87 -9.28
N LEU A 73 -4.80 -10.75 -8.60
CA LEU A 73 -3.42 -10.47 -8.20
C LEU A 73 -2.47 -10.39 -9.40
N ARG A 74 -2.67 -11.21 -10.44
CA ARG A 74 -1.89 -11.15 -11.69
C ARG A 74 -2.22 -9.92 -12.53
N GLY A 75 -3.47 -9.48 -12.50
CA GLY A 75 -3.95 -8.27 -13.18
C GLY A 75 -3.47 -6.97 -12.54
N PHE A 76 -3.17 -6.98 -11.25
CA PHE A 76 -2.76 -5.80 -10.49
C PHE A 76 -1.28 -5.44 -10.72
N LYS A 77 -1.00 -4.66 -11.78
CA LYS A 77 0.36 -4.38 -12.27
C LYS A 77 1.03 -3.10 -11.74
N ARG A 78 0.50 -2.50 -10.66
CA ARG A 78 1.09 -1.33 -10.01
C ARG A 78 1.17 -1.55 -8.50
N GLN A 79 1.94 -0.74 -7.80
CA GLN A 79 1.97 -0.77 -6.34
C GLN A 79 0.57 -0.51 -5.77
N ALA A 80 0.13 -1.38 -4.86
CA ALA A 80 -1.09 -1.20 -4.05
C ALA A 80 -0.85 -0.10 -3.02
N LEU A 81 -0.74 1.13 -3.52
CA LEU A 81 -0.51 2.35 -2.79
C LEU A 81 -1.40 3.45 -3.35
N HIS A 82 -2.08 4.18 -2.47
CA HIS A 82 -2.97 5.28 -2.84
C HIS A 82 -2.88 6.40 -1.80
N ALA A 83 -2.71 7.63 -2.26
CA ALA A 83 -2.70 8.82 -1.40
C ALA A 83 -4.14 9.28 -1.17
N VAL A 84 -4.77 8.74 -0.11
CA VAL A 84 -6.20 8.99 0.16
C VAL A 84 -6.49 10.37 0.74
N GLN A 85 -5.52 10.98 1.44
CA GLN A 85 -5.72 12.26 2.12
C GLN A 85 -4.43 13.08 2.11
N LEU A 86 -4.57 14.39 1.91
CA LEU A 86 -3.51 15.39 2.00
C LEU A 86 -3.98 16.54 2.90
N GLY A 87 -3.26 16.78 3.99
CA GLY A 87 -3.46 17.94 4.85
C GLY A 87 -2.32 18.94 4.68
N LEU A 88 -2.64 20.23 4.54
CA LEU A 88 -1.65 21.30 4.50
C LEU A 88 -2.20 22.62 5.02
N THR A 89 -1.32 23.47 5.53
CA THR A 89 -1.63 24.87 5.82
C THR A 89 -1.51 25.68 4.53
N HIS A 90 -2.58 26.35 4.11
CA HIS A 90 -2.56 27.13 2.88
C HIS A 90 -1.45 28.19 2.96
N PRO A 91 -0.53 28.29 1.99
CA PRO A 91 0.66 29.13 2.11
C PRO A 91 0.34 30.62 2.26
N ARG A 92 -0.71 31.08 1.57
CA ARG A 92 -1.26 32.45 1.63
C ARG A 92 -2.23 32.70 2.79
N THR A 93 -3.34 31.96 2.88
CA THR A 93 -4.42 32.22 3.86
C THR A 93 -4.11 31.70 5.27
N LYS A 94 -3.12 30.82 5.42
CA LYS A 94 -2.76 30.15 6.69
C LYS A 94 -3.86 29.25 7.27
N GLU A 95 -4.91 28.98 6.51
CA GLU A 95 -5.98 28.08 6.90
C GLU A 95 -5.53 26.62 6.77
N GLU A 96 -6.01 25.77 7.67
CA GLU A 96 -5.83 24.33 7.54
C GLU A 96 -6.78 23.79 6.47
N MET A 97 -6.22 23.09 5.49
CA MET A 97 -6.96 22.47 4.40
C MET A 97 -6.72 20.97 4.37
N THR A 98 -7.80 20.22 4.14
CA THR A 98 -7.74 18.78 3.93
C THR A 98 -8.37 18.44 2.59
N PHE A 99 -7.66 17.63 1.81
CA PHE A 99 -8.11 17.11 0.53
C PHE A 99 -8.18 15.59 0.61
N GLU A 100 -9.18 15.01 -0.01
CA GLU A 100 -9.36 13.55 -0.07
C GLU A 100 -9.50 13.08 -1.51
N ALA A 101 -8.95 11.91 -1.80
CA ALA A 101 -9.04 11.26 -3.09
C ALA A 101 -9.64 9.86 -2.91
N PRO A 102 -10.80 9.56 -3.52
CA PRO A 102 -11.41 8.24 -3.43
C PRO A 102 -10.45 7.18 -4.01
N TRP A 103 -10.63 5.93 -3.60
CA TRP A 103 -9.84 4.85 -4.16
C TRP A 103 -10.13 4.71 -5.66
N PRO A 104 -9.08 4.48 -6.48
CA PRO A 104 -9.29 4.07 -7.86
C PRO A 104 -9.94 2.68 -7.88
N GLU A 105 -10.67 2.42 -8.96
CA GLU A 105 -11.50 1.22 -9.12
C GLU A 105 -10.70 -0.08 -8.95
N ASP A 106 -9.49 -0.13 -9.50
CA ASP A 106 -8.59 -1.29 -9.40
C ASP A 106 -8.23 -1.63 -7.93
N PHE A 107 -7.98 -0.62 -7.10
CA PHE A 107 -7.67 -0.79 -5.68
C PHE A 107 -8.90 -1.22 -4.91
N ALA A 108 -10.07 -0.64 -5.22
CA ALA A 108 -11.33 -1.04 -4.61
C ALA A 108 -11.67 -2.50 -4.93
N ASN A 109 -11.55 -2.91 -6.21
CA ASN A 109 -11.79 -4.27 -6.66
C ASN A 109 -10.83 -5.27 -5.99
N LEU A 110 -9.54 -4.93 -5.87
CA LEU A 110 -8.57 -5.76 -5.15
C LEU A 110 -9.00 -5.99 -3.69
N VAL A 111 -9.42 -4.93 -2.98
CA VAL A 111 -9.86 -5.04 -1.59
C VAL A 111 -11.13 -5.88 -1.47
N GLU A 112 -12.09 -5.72 -2.36
CA GLU A 112 -13.33 -6.51 -2.33
C GLU A 112 -13.10 -8.00 -2.60
N VAL A 113 -12.22 -8.34 -3.54
CA VAL A 113 -11.82 -9.75 -3.78
C VAL A 113 -11.14 -10.34 -2.54
N LEU A 114 -10.23 -9.60 -1.92
CA LEU A 114 -9.57 -10.02 -0.68
C LEU A 114 -10.56 -10.21 0.49
N ARG A 115 -11.57 -9.34 0.61
CA ARG A 115 -12.65 -9.48 1.61
C ARG A 115 -13.51 -10.71 1.37
N THR A 116 -13.82 -10.99 0.11
CA THR A 116 -14.66 -12.13 -0.28
C THR A 116 -13.95 -13.45 0.01
N GLU A 117 -12.67 -13.54 -0.33
CA GLU A 117 -11.84 -14.71 -0.01
C GLU A 117 -11.76 -14.94 1.51
N ASN A 118 -11.57 -13.86 2.27
CA ASN A 118 -11.43 -13.93 3.72
C ASN A 118 -12.71 -14.37 4.47
N LYS A 119 -13.90 -14.26 3.85
CA LYS A 119 -15.16 -14.81 4.41
C LYS A 119 -15.30 -16.31 4.19
N ALA A 120 -14.57 -16.88 3.22
CA ALA A 120 -14.58 -18.30 2.93
C ALA A 120 -13.60 -19.10 3.80
N TYR A 121 -12.76 -18.40 4.57
CA TYR A 121 -11.89 -18.93 5.62
C TYR A 121 -12.60 -18.89 6.99
#